data_AF-A0A0M7B838-F1
#
_entry.id   AF-A0A0M7B838-F1
#
_cell.length_a   1.000
_cell.length_b   1.000
_cell.length_c   1.000
_cell.angle_alpha   90.00
_cell.angle_beta   90.00
_cell.angle_gamma   90.00
#
_symmetry.space_group_name_H-M   'P 1'
#
loop_
_entity.id
_entity.type
_entity.pdbx_description
1 polymer ?
#
loop_
_entity_poly.entity_id
_entity_poly.type
_entity_poly.pdbx_seq_one_letter_code
_entity_poly.pdbx_strand_id
1 'polypeptide(L)'
;MGSYLILALIIVLTVVGDYALKFASLKASPFVSAWFAGGALLYGATAAGWIALMRTHDLAQIAVLYSSATIVALTLVGIVSFGETLSMKQVIGLSAALLSVVLMEAEV
;
A
#
# COMPACT_ATOMS: atom_id res chain seq x y z
N MET A 1 9.70 16.70 7.18
CA MET A 1 8.74 17.06 6.10
C MET A 1 8.99 16.30 4.81
N GLY A 2 10.22 16.25 4.26
CA GLY A 2 10.49 15.52 3.00
C GLY A 2 10.14 14.03 3.02
N SER A 3 10.46 13.33 4.10
CA SER A 3 10.24 11.87 4.21
C SER A 3 8.76 11.48 4.21
N TYR A 4 7.89 12.23 4.90
CA TYR A 4 6.44 11.97 4.88
C TYR A 4 5.82 12.20 3.50
N LEU A 5 6.35 13.14 2.70
CA LEU A 5 5.91 13.35 1.32
C LEU A 5 6.33 12.18 0.42
N ILE A 6 7.56 11.70 0.57
CA ILE A 6 8.03 10.51 -0.16
C ILE A 6 7.19 9.30 0.23
N LEU A 7 6.90 9.13 1.53
CA LEU A 7 6.06 8.06 2.04
C LEU A 7 4.64 8.12 1.46
N ALA A 8 4.00 9.30 1.49
CA ALA A 8 2.68 9.49 0.90
C ALA A 8 2.67 9.19 -0.61
N LEU A 9 3.71 9.64 -1.33
CA LEU A 9 3.87 9.38 -2.75
C LEU A 9 3.99 7.87 -3.03
N ILE A 10 4.84 7.13 -2.31
CA ILE A 10 4.95 5.70 -2.53
C ILE A 10 3.66 4.96 -2.19
N ILE A 11 2.93 5.36 -1.15
CA ILE A 11 1.62 4.77 -0.82
C ILE A 11 0.64 4.97 -1.98
N VAL A 12 0.56 6.19 -2.53
CA VAL A 12 -0.31 6.46 -3.69
C VAL A 12 0.10 5.62 -4.90
N LEU A 13 1.40 5.56 -5.22
CA LEU A 13 1.90 4.75 -6.33
C LEU A 13 1.60 3.26 -6.13
N THR A 14 1.79 2.73 -4.92
CA THR A 14 1.45 1.35 -4.57
C THR A 14 -0.05 1.11 -4.73
N VAL A 15 -0.91 1.96 -4.17
CA VAL A 15 -2.37 1.78 -4.22
C VAL A 15 -2.88 1.83 -5.66
N VAL A 16 -2.37 2.75 -6.48
CA VAL A 16 -2.73 2.83 -7.91
C VAL A 16 -2.17 1.63 -8.67
N GLY A 17 -0.96 1.17 -8.34
CA GLY A 17 -0.34 -0.02 -8.90
C GLY A 17 -1.18 -1.28 -8.61
N ASP A 18 -1.52 -1.51 -7.34
CA ASP A 18 -2.32 -2.65 -6.89
C ASP A 18 -3.75 -2.60 -7.43
N TYR A 19 -4.34 -1.41 -7.56
CA TYR A 19 -5.60 -1.23 -8.29
C TYR A 19 -5.48 -1.71 -9.73
N ALA A 20 -4.44 -1.29 -10.45
CA ALA A 20 -4.21 -1.71 -11.83
C ALA A 20 -3.97 -3.22 -11.94
N LEU A 21 -3.20 -3.79 -11.00
CA LEU A 21 -2.95 -5.23 -10.93
C LEU A 21 -4.23 -6.01 -10.61
N LYS A 22 -5.09 -5.52 -9.72
CA LYS A 22 -6.41 -6.09 -9.45
C LYS A 22 -7.27 -6.05 -10.72
N PHE A 23 -7.30 -4.94 -11.45
CA PHE A 23 -8.00 -4.86 -12.73
C PHE A 23 -7.45 -5.81 -13.79
N ALA A 24 -6.13 -5.97 -13.84
CA ALA A 24 -5.47 -6.94 -14.71
C ALA A 24 -5.88 -8.38 -14.38
N SER A 25 -6.00 -8.72 -13.09
CA SER A 25 -6.38 -10.05 -12.62
C SER A 25 -7.77 -10.49 -13.07
N LEU A 26 -8.65 -9.54 -13.41
CA LEU A 26 -9.99 -9.78 -13.90
C LEU A 26 -10.06 -9.98 -15.44
N LYS A 27 -8.94 -9.85 -16.16
CA LYS A 27 -8.89 -10.05 -17.61
C LYS A 27 -8.67 -11.53 -17.97
N ALA A 28 -9.09 -11.93 -19.17
CA ALA A 28 -8.89 -13.29 -19.68
C ALA A 28 -7.40 -13.67 -19.83
N SER A 29 -6.52 -12.69 -20.06
CA SER A 29 -5.06 -12.87 -20.08
C SER A 29 -4.40 -11.79 -19.21
N PRO A 30 -4.32 -11.99 -17.88
CA PRO A 30 -3.88 -10.96 -16.94
C PRO A 30 -2.49 -10.39 -17.22
N PHE A 31 -1.49 -11.26 -17.40
CA PHE A 31 -0.07 -10.89 -17.52
C PHE A 31 0.32 -10.20 -18.83
N VAL A 32 -0.58 -10.15 -19.81
CA VAL A 32 -0.32 -9.53 -21.13
C VAL A 32 -1.08 -8.21 -21.29
N SER A 33 -1.83 -7.80 -20.26
CA SER A 33 -2.65 -6.59 -20.30
C SER A 33 -1.82 -5.33 -20.03
N ALA A 34 -2.23 -4.21 -20.62
CA ALA A 34 -1.68 -2.89 -20.29
C ALA A 34 -1.85 -2.55 -18.80
N TRP A 35 -2.90 -3.07 -18.15
CA TRP A 35 -3.13 -2.95 -16.72
C TRP A 35 -2.03 -3.63 -15.90
N PHE A 36 -1.60 -4.82 -16.30
CA PHE A 36 -0.47 -5.51 -15.65
C PHE A 36 0.83 -4.74 -15.86
N ALA A 37 1.13 -4.33 -17.10
CA ALA A 37 2.35 -3.57 -17.39
C ALA A 37 2.40 -2.25 -16.60
N GLY A 38 1.32 -1.46 -16.61
CA GLY A 38 1.23 -0.21 -15.86
C GLY A 38 1.31 -0.42 -14.35
N GLY A 39 0.57 -1.40 -13.82
CA GLY A 39 0.60 -1.74 -12.39
C GLY A 39 1.99 -2.19 -11.92
N ALA A 40 2.65 -3.06 -12.69
CA ALA A 40 3.99 -3.54 -12.39
C ALA A 40 5.05 -2.41 -12.45
N LEU A 41 4.93 -1.50 -13.41
CA LEU A 41 5.81 -0.33 -13.50
C LEU A 41 5.64 0.60 -12.30
N LEU A 42 4.39 0.91 -11.92
CA LEU A 42 4.11 1.73 -10.74
C LEU A 42 4.61 1.07 -9.46
N TYR A 43 4.33 -0.22 -9.28
CA TYR A 43 4.79 -0.99 -8.12
C TYR A 43 6.32 -1.00 -8.05
N GLY A 44 7.00 -1.25 -9.17
CA GLY A 44 8.46 -1.20 -9.26
C GLY A 44 9.04 0.19 -8.97
N ALA A 45 8.37 1.27 -9.40
CA ALA A 45 8.81 2.64 -9.14
C ALA A 45 8.87 2.98 -7.64
N THR A 46 8.05 2.34 -6.80
CA THR A 46 8.05 2.55 -5.34
C THR A 46 9.40 2.21 -4.70
N ALA A 47 10.18 1.30 -5.31
CA ALA A 47 11.49 0.89 -4.80
C ALA A 47 12.45 2.08 -4.67
N ALA A 48 12.38 3.06 -5.57
CA ALA A 48 13.20 4.27 -5.50
C ALA A 48 12.87 5.12 -4.26
N GLY A 49 11.59 5.27 -3.93
CA GLY A 49 11.17 5.99 -2.73
C GLY A 49 11.55 5.23 -1.46
N TRP A 50 11.47 3.91 -1.47
CA TRP A 50 11.94 3.05 -0.37
C TRP A 50 13.42 3.24 -0.08
N ILE A 51 14.29 3.27 -1.10
CA ILE A 51 15.72 3.54 -0.92
C ILE A 51 15.93 4.90 -0.23
N ALA A 52 15.19 5.94 -0.63
CA ALA A 52 15.29 7.25 -0.01
C ALA A 52 14.87 7.25 1.48
N LEU A 53 13.81 6.53 1.82
CA LEU A 53 13.33 6.41 3.21
C LEU A 53 14.31 5.62 4.08
N MET A 54 14.79 4.47 3.61
CA MET A 54 15.72 3.60 4.35
C MET A 54 17.07 4.27 4.64
N ARG A 55 17.45 5.31 3.89
CA ARG A 55 18.66 6.10 4.18
C ARG A 55 18.54 7.01 5.40
N THR A 56 17.31 7.27 5.87
CA THR A 56 17.04 8.28 6.90
C THR A 56 16.21 7.76 8.07
N HIS A 57 15.61 6.58 7.95
CA HIS A 57 14.73 5.99 8.95
C HIS A 57 14.99 4.49 9.09
N ASP A 58 14.71 3.96 10.28
CA ASP A 58 14.75 2.53 10.51
C ASP A 58 13.68 1.81 9.70
N LEU A 59 14.06 0.69 9.09
CA LEU A 59 13.21 -0.10 8.22
C LEU A 59 11.88 -0.48 8.89
N ALA A 60 11.93 -0.86 10.16
CA ALA A 60 10.75 -1.29 10.90
C ALA A 60 9.73 -0.15 11.07
N GLN A 61 10.20 1.05 11.44
CA GLN A 61 9.35 2.22 11.67
C GLN A 61 8.61 2.62 10.39
N ILE A 62 9.32 2.79 9.28
CA ILE A 62 8.70 3.18 8.00
C ILE A 62 7.80 2.07 7.44
N ALA A 63 8.15 0.80 7.65
CA ALA A 63 7.37 -0.32 7.15
C ALA A 63 6.00 -0.45 7.83
N VAL A 64 5.92 -0.22 9.15
CA VAL A 64 4.63 -0.28 9.85
C VAL A 64 3.70 0.84 9.41
N LEU A 65 4.21 2.08 9.31
CA LEU A 65 3.40 3.21 8.85
C LEU A 65 2.94 3.02 7.39
N TYR A 66 3.87 2.67 6.49
CA TYR A 66 3.58 2.36 5.09
C TYR A 66 2.52 1.26 4.96
N SER A 67 2.72 0.12 5.62
CA SER A 67 1.86 -1.05 5.46
C SER A 67 0.47 -0.76 6.00
N SER A 68 0.36 -0.13 7.16
CA SER A 68 -0.93 0.18 7.77
C SER A 68 -1.74 1.16 6.92
N ALA A 69 -1.09 2.23 6.44
CA ALA A 69 -1.74 3.19 5.53
C ALA A 69 -2.16 2.53 4.21
N THR A 70 -1.30 1.70 3.63
CA THR A 70 -1.58 0.97 2.38
C THR A 70 -2.74 0.00 2.55
N ILE A 71 -2.78 -0.79 3.64
CA ILE A 71 -3.88 -1.74 3.89
C ILE A 71 -5.20 -0.98 4.06
N VAL A 72 -5.24 0.14 4.79
CA VAL A 72 -6.46 0.96 4.93
C VAL A 72 -6.91 1.49 3.57
N ALA A 73 -6.00 2.06 2.79
CA ALA A 73 -6.31 2.60 1.47
C ALA A 73 -6.81 1.51 0.50
N LEU A 74 -6.13 0.36 0.43
CA LEU A 74 -6.54 -0.77 -0.42
C LEU A 74 -7.86 -1.38 0.02
N THR A 75 -8.12 -1.43 1.32
CA THR A 75 -9.41 -1.89 1.85
C THR A 75 -10.54 -0.97 1.36
N LEU A 76 -10.35 0.35 1.42
CA LEU A 76 -11.31 1.32 0.88
C LEU A 76 -11.47 1.18 -0.64
N VAL A 77 -10.37 1.01 -1.38
CA VAL A 77 -10.40 0.77 -2.83
C VAL A 77 -11.16 -0.52 -3.16
N GLY A 78 -10.94 -1.61 -2.42
CA GLY A 78 -11.66 -2.87 -2.54
C GLY A 78 -13.17 -2.70 -2.43
N ILE A 79 -13.61 -2.01 -1.38
CA ILE A 79 -15.04 -1.72 -1.15
C ILE A 79 -15.61 -0.86 -2.29
N VAL A 80 -14.97 0.28 -2.58
CA VAL A 80 -15.54 1.30 -3.47
C VAL A 80 -15.46 0.90 -4.94
N SER A 81 -14.35 0.31 -5.37
CA SER A 81 -14.09 0.03 -6.79
C SER A 81 -14.49 -1.38 -7.22
N PHE A 82 -14.48 -2.33 -6.28
CA PHE A 82 -14.69 -3.75 -6.58
C PHE A 82 -15.90 -4.35 -5.86
N GLY A 83 -16.60 -3.57 -5.02
CA GLY A 83 -17.79 -4.01 -4.29
C GLY A 83 -17.47 -5.06 -3.22
N GLU A 84 -16.24 -5.11 -2.73
CA GLU A 84 -15.82 -6.06 -1.70
C GLU A 84 -16.44 -5.69 -0.34
N THR A 85 -16.68 -6.71 0.49
CA THR A 85 -17.23 -6.52 1.84
C THR A 85 -16.17 -6.83 2.90
N LEU A 86 -16.27 -6.19 4.06
CA LEU A 86 -15.39 -6.45 5.19
C LEU A 86 -16.04 -7.44 6.14
N SER A 87 -15.38 -8.57 6.33
CA SER A 87 -15.69 -9.48 7.43
C SER A 87 -15.20 -8.94 8.76
N MET A 88 -15.78 -9.42 9.86
CA MET A 88 -15.35 -9.03 11.21
C MET A 88 -13.88 -9.37 11.50
N LYS A 89 -13.36 -10.45 10.91
CA LYS A 89 -11.94 -10.82 11.01
C LYS A 89 -11.04 -9.77 10.34
N GLN A 90 -11.44 -9.24 9.19
CA GLN A 90 -10.70 -8.19 8.49
C GLN A 90 -10.74 -6.87 9.26
N VAL A 91 -11.87 -6.53 9.89
CA VAL A 91 -11.97 -5.35 10.77
C VAL A 91 -10.99 -5.46 11.94
N ILE A 92 -10.93 -6.61 12.61
CA ILE A 92 -9.97 -6.85 13.70
C ILE A 92 -8.53 -6.73 13.18
N GLY A 93 -8.23 -7.31 12.03
CA GLY A 93 -6.90 -7.21 11.41
C GLY A 93 -6.52 -5.77 11.07
N LEU A 94 -7.46 -4.97 10.55
CA LEU A 94 -7.23 -3.57 10.23
C LEU A 94 -6.98 -2.73 11.49
N SER A 95 -7.77 -2.97 12.54
CA SER A 95 -7.55 -2.35 13.86
C SER A 95 -6.20 -2.73 14.46
N ALA A 96 -5.75 -3.98 14.30
CA ALA A 96 -4.43 -4.42 14.76
C ALA A 96 -3.29 -3.74 13.99
N ALA A 97 -3.43 -3.53 12.68
CA ALA A 97 -2.47 -2.77 11.89
C ALA A 97 -2.36 -1.33 12.39
N LEU A 98 -3.49 -0.65 12.63
CA LEU A 98 -3.51 0.69 13.20
C LEU A 98 -2.90 0.76 14.61
N LEU A 99 -3.18 -0.24 15.45
CA LEU A 99 -2.56 -0.34 16.78
C LEU A 99 -1.04 -0.47 16.68
N SER A 100 -0.53 -1.23 15.70
CA SER A 100 0.91 -1.35 15.46
C SER A 100 1.56 0.01 15.17
N VAL A 101 0.89 0.91 14.45
CA VAL A 101 1.39 2.27 14.20
C VAL A 101 1.54 3.03 15.52
N VAL A 102 0.50 3.03 16.36
CA VAL A 102 0.52 3.74 17.65
C VAL A 102 1.63 3.22 18.57
N LEU A 103 1.82 1.89 18.61
CA LEU A 103 2.85 1.27 19.43
C LEU A 103 4.27 1.63 18.95
N MET A 104 4.49 1.74 17.64
CA MET A 104 5.80 2.10 17.08
C MET A 104 6.07 3.60 17.05
N GLU A 105 5.03 4.45 16.98
CA GLU A 105 5.20 5.90 17.15
C GLU A 105 5.59 6.27 18.58
N ALA A 106 5.20 5.49 19.58
CA ALA A 106 5.58 5.72 20.97
C ALA A 106 7.07 5.46 21.28
N GLU A 107 7.82 4.86 20.34
CA GLU A 107 9.26 4.60 20.46
C GLU A 107 10.14 5.74 19.88
N VAL A 108 9.54 6.82 19.38
CA VAL A 108 10.23 7.96 18.75
C VAL A 108 10.43 9.13 19.71
#